data_AF-A0A2D4L4V5-F1
#
_entry.id   AF-A0A2D4L4V5-F1
#
_cell.length_a   1.000
_cell.length_b   1.000
_cell.length_c   1.000
_cell.angle_alpha   90.00
_cell.angle_beta   90.00
_cell.angle_gamma   90.00
#
_symmetry.space_group_name_H-M   'P 1'
#
loop_
_entity.id
_entity.type
_entity.pdbx_description
1 polymer ?
#
loop_
_entity_poly.entity_id
_entity_poly.type
_entity_poly.pdbx_seq_one_letter_code
_entity_poly.pdbx_strand_id
1 'polypeptide(L)'
;MEETEEKHSTLESPGTYYDMQWTCMKARKYWTKIHTWLEKMIKQYIDLKPEIFLLGIMPEGYDKEIIYLVLHVLTAARIIFAQYWKNENTPSDEDVIRKILDCA
;
A
#
# COMPACT_ATOMS: atom_id res chain seq x y z
N MET A 1 -32.90 37.01 5.62
CA MET A 1 -31.63 37.16 6.38
C MET A 1 -31.17 35.74 6.63
N GLU A 2 -30.21 35.31 5.79
CA GLU A 2 -29.42 34.05 5.77
C GLU A 2 -30.22 32.73 5.83
N GLU A 3 -30.33 31.87 4.82
CA GLU A 3 -29.46 31.49 3.68
C GLU A 3 -28.02 31.16 4.07
N THR A 4 -27.79 29.92 4.56
CA THR A 4 -26.86 28.93 3.98
C THR A 4 -26.66 27.76 4.96
N GLU A 5 -27.52 26.73 4.89
CA GLU A 5 -27.13 25.40 5.37
C GLU A 5 -26.33 24.72 4.26
N GLU A 6 -25.03 24.66 4.51
CA GLU A 6 -23.98 24.10 3.70
C GLU A 6 -24.29 22.63 3.37
N LYS A 7 -24.60 22.38 2.09
CA LYS A 7 -24.79 21.04 1.53
C LYS A 7 -23.46 20.27 1.58
N HIS A 8 -23.23 19.52 2.65
CA HIS A 8 -22.28 18.42 2.61
C HIS A 8 -22.99 17.17 2.06
N SER A 9 -23.20 17.16 0.74
CA SER A 9 -23.54 15.95 0.00
C SER A 9 -22.35 15.65 -0.92
N THR A 10 -21.36 14.93 -0.39
CA THR A 10 -20.29 14.38 -1.19
C THR A 10 -20.88 13.29 -2.07
N LEU A 11 -20.93 13.59 -3.37
CA LEU A 11 -21.17 12.68 -4.47
C LEU A 11 -20.18 11.51 -4.38
N GLU A 12 -20.61 10.40 -3.78
CA GLU A 12 -19.84 9.16 -3.77
C GLU A 12 -19.87 8.53 -5.16
N SER A 13 -18.97 9.00 -6.02
CA SER A 13 -18.52 8.21 -7.16
C SER A 13 -17.83 6.97 -6.58
N PRO A 14 -18.14 5.73 -7.00
CA PRO A 14 -17.36 4.59 -6.59
C PRO A 14 -15.95 4.77 -7.13
N GLY A 15 -15.03 5.21 -6.27
CA GLY A 15 -13.61 5.26 -6.59
C GLY A 15 -13.16 3.88 -7.04
N THR A 16 -12.29 3.83 -8.04
CA THR A 16 -11.75 2.54 -8.47
C THR A 16 -10.97 1.89 -7.32
N TYR A 17 -10.73 0.58 -7.37
CA TYR A 17 -9.91 -0.12 -6.38
C TYR A 17 -8.55 0.59 -6.14
N TYR A 18 -7.96 1.15 -7.19
CA TYR A 18 -6.73 1.96 -7.11
C TYR A 18 -6.93 3.25 -6.29
N ASP A 19 -8.01 3.98 -6.53
CA ASP A 19 -8.32 5.20 -5.79
C ASP A 19 -8.55 4.87 -4.31
N MET A 20 -9.33 3.84 -4.02
CA MET A 20 -9.69 3.47 -2.65
C MET A 20 -8.47 2.99 -1.84
N GLN A 21 -7.51 2.33 -2.47
CA GLN A 21 -6.29 1.84 -1.82
C GLN A 21 -5.21 2.91 -1.61
N TRP A 22 -5.24 4.02 -2.33
CA TRP A 22 -4.24 5.08 -2.18
C TRP A 22 -4.77 6.32 -1.47
N THR A 23 -6.06 6.64 -1.66
CA THR A 23 -6.73 7.80 -1.04
C THR A 23 -7.25 7.52 0.37
N CYS A 24 -7.50 6.25 0.72
CA CYS A 24 -7.90 5.87 2.08
C CYS A 24 -6.73 6.03 3.07
N MET A 25 -6.98 6.75 4.18
CA MET A 25 -5.97 6.97 5.23
C MET A 25 -5.42 5.67 5.82
N LYS A 26 -6.25 4.63 5.97
CA LYS A 26 -5.81 3.32 6.50
C LYS A 26 -4.82 2.64 5.54
N ALA A 27 -5.16 2.65 4.26
CA ALA A 27 -4.34 2.07 3.22
C ALA A 27 -3.01 2.83 3.06
N ARG A 28 -3.06 4.16 3.08
CA ARG A 28 -1.85 5.01 3.08
C ARG A 28 -0.95 4.71 4.27
N LYS A 29 -1.50 4.61 5.48
CA LYS A 29 -0.72 4.26 6.69
C LYS A 29 -0.05 2.88 6.56
N TYR A 30 -0.77 1.91 6.00
CA TYR A 30 -0.22 0.58 5.73
C TYR A 30 0.94 0.64 4.73
N TRP A 31 0.77 1.29 3.59
CA TRP A 31 1.81 1.37 2.55
C TRP A 31 3.03 2.19 2.98
N THR A 32 2.85 3.27 3.75
CA THR A 32 3.97 4.02 4.35
C THR A 32 4.80 3.15 5.30
N LYS A 33 4.17 2.23 6.05
CA LYS A 33 4.88 1.29 6.91
C LYS A 33 5.74 0.31 6.09
N ILE A 34 5.15 -0.30 5.06
CA ILE A 34 5.86 -1.24 4.17
C ILE A 34 7.01 -0.52 3.45
N HIS A 35 6.79 0.71 3.00
CA HIS A 35 7.81 1.56 2.39
C HIS A 35 9.00 1.80 3.34
N THR A 36 8.72 2.20 4.59
CA THR A 36 9.76 2.38 5.61
C THR A 36 10.56 1.10 5.88
N TRP A 37 9.91 -0.06 5.86
CA TRP A 37 10.59 -1.35 6.01
C TRP A 37 11.52 -1.64 4.84
N LEU A 38 11.04 -1.47 3.61
CA LEU A 38 11.81 -1.71 2.40
C LEU A 38 13.06 -0.84 2.36
N GLU A 39 12.93 0.48 2.58
CA GLU A 39 14.07 1.39 2.59
C GLU A 39 15.13 1.00 3.63
N LYS A 40 14.70 0.56 4.82
CA LYS A 40 15.61 0.08 5.86
C LYS A 40 16.31 -1.22 5.47
N MET A 41 15.61 -2.14 4.82
CA MET A 41 16.18 -3.42 4.38
C MET A 41 17.21 -3.24 3.27
N ILE A 42 16.89 -2.41 2.26
CA ILE A 42 17.76 -2.22 1.09
C ILE A 42 18.78 -1.09 1.27
N LYS A 43 18.62 -0.27 2.32
CA LYS A 43 19.44 0.92 2.62
C LYS A 43 19.49 1.94 1.48
N GLN A 44 18.41 2.03 0.72
CA GLN A 44 18.22 2.93 -0.41
C GLN A 44 16.81 3.52 -0.36
N TYR A 45 16.65 4.73 -0.89
CA TYR A 45 15.35 5.39 -0.99
C TYR A 45 14.52 4.78 -2.12
N ILE A 46 13.23 4.56 -1.88
CA ILE A 46 12.27 4.09 -2.88
C ILE A 46 11.15 5.13 -2.98
N ASP A 47 10.71 5.47 -4.20
CA ASP A 47 9.53 6.31 -4.34
C ASP A 47 8.26 5.62 -3.82
N LEU A 48 7.54 6.27 -2.91
CA LEU A 48 6.20 5.82 -2.48
C LEU A 48 5.18 6.13 -3.59
N LYS A 49 5.14 5.28 -4.61
CA LYS A 49 4.29 5.39 -5.80
C LYS A 49 3.42 4.15 -6.00
N PRO A 50 2.15 4.30 -6.42
CA PRO A 50 1.27 3.15 -6.65
C PRO A 50 1.82 2.19 -7.72
N GLU A 51 2.57 2.67 -8.72
CA GLU A 51 3.21 1.83 -9.73
C GLU A 51 4.21 0.84 -9.11
N ILE A 52 4.97 1.28 -8.10
CA ILE A 52 5.88 0.41 -7.37
C ILE A 52 5.08 -0.48 -6.41
N PHE A 53 4.25 0.12 -5.56
CA PHE A 53 3.64 -0.57 -4.42
C PHE A 53 2.43 -1.42 -4.77
N LEU A 54 1.67 -1.09 -5.80
CA LEU A 54 0.50 -1.87 -6.25
C LEU A 54 0.82 -2.73 -7.46
N LEU A 55 1.67 -2.26 -8.39
CA LEU A 55 1.96 -2.99 -9.64
C LEU A 55 3.30 -3.72 -9.62
N GLY A 56 4.24 -3.35 -8.74
CA GLY A 56 5.58 -3.95 -8.74
C GLY A 56 6.44 -3.48 -9.90
N ILE A 57 6.13 -2.33 -10.49
CA ILE A 57 6.93 -1.74 -11.57
C ILE A 57 8.08 -0.99 -10.91
N MET A 58 9.24 -1.64 -10.84
CA MET A 58 10.45 -1.03 -10.29
C MET A 58 11.09 -0.09 -11.33
N PRO A 59 11.56 1.11 -10.91
CA PRO A 59 12.32 1.99 -11.78
C PRO A 59 13.66 1.35 -12.20
N GLU A 60 14.18 1.81 -13.33
CA GLU A 60 15.48 1.39 -13.83
C GLU A 60 16.60 1.83 -12.86
N GLY A 61 17.71 1.08 -12.83
CA GLY A 61 18.89 1.39 -12.02
C GLY A 61 19.01 0.67 -10.68
N TYR A 62 18.03 -0.18 -10.32
CA TYR A 62 18.14 -1.07 -9.16
C TYR A 62 18.81 -2.41 -9.53
N ASP A 63 19.62 -2.94 -8.63
CA ASP A 63 20.21 -4.28 -8.76
C ASP A 63 19.12 -5.36 -8.76
N LYS A 64 19.35 -6.46 -9.47
CA LYS A 64 18.36 -7.54 -9.64
C LYS A 64 17.96 -8.17 -8.31
N GLU A 65 18.90 -8.34 -7.40
CA GLU A 65 18.70 -8.89 -6.06
C GLU A 65 17.80 -7.97 -5.23
N ILE A 66 17.98 -6.65 -5.35
CA ILE A 66 17.14 -5.66 -4.67
C ILE A 66 15.73 -5.69 -5.26
N ILE A 67 15.60 -5.70 -6.59
CA ILE A 67 14.31 -5.83 -7.27
C ILE A 67 13.59 -7.09 -6.78
N TYR A 68 14.26 -8.23 -6.75
CA TYR A 68 13.66 -9.49 -6.29
C TYR A 68 13.18 -9.40 -4.83
N LEU A 69 14.01 -8.88 -3.93
CA LEU A 69 13.65 -8.70 -2.52
C LEU A 69 12.43 -7.78 -2.36
N VAL A 70 12.43 -6.63 -3.05
CA VAL A 70 11.32 -5.67 -2.99
C VAL A 70 10.04 -6.28 -3.53
N LEU A 71 10.09 -6.95 -4.69
CA LEU A 71 8.92 -7.59 -5.29
C LEU A 71 8.38 -8.72 -4.43
N HIS A 72 9.24 -9.51 -3.79
CA HIS A 72 8.84 -10.57 -2.88
C HIS A 72 8.03 -10.04 -1.70
N VAL A 73 8.58 -9.04 -1.01
CA VAL A 73 7.93 -8.37 0.12
C VAL A 73 6.61 -7.70 -0.31
N LEU A 74 6.62 -6.98 -1.43
CA LEU A 74 5.41 -6.30 -1.93
C LEU A 74 4.33 -7.31 -2.34
N THR A 75 4.70 -8.46 -2.90
CA THR A 75 3.74 -9.51 -3.24
C THR A 75 3.03 -10.04 -1.99
N ALA A 76 3.79 -10.38 -0.94
CA ALA A 76 3.20 -10.81 0.32
C ALA A 76 2.32 -9.71 0.96
N ALA A 77 2.79 -8.46 0.94
CA ALA A 77 2.06 -7.31 1.46
C ALA A 77 0.72 -7.10 0.71
N ARG A 78 0.71 -7.17 -0.62
CA ARG A 78 -0.52 -7.07 -1.42
C ARG A 78 -1.51 -8.19 -1.10
N ILE A 79 -1.03 -9.43 -0.98
CA ILE A 79 -1.91 -10.56 -0.70
C ILE A 79 -2.57 -10.38 0.67
N ILE A 80 -1.81 -10.08 1.73
CA ILE A 80 -2.40 -9.92 3.06
C ILE A 80 -3.28 -8.67 3.15
N PHE A 81 -2.91 -7.57 2.48
CA PHE A 81 -3.74 -6.38 2.42
C PHE A 81 -5.07 -6.66 1.71
N ALA A 82 -5.04 -7.39 0.59
CA ALA A 82 -6.23 -7.83 -0.12
C ALA A 82 -7.06 -8.81 0.73
N GLN A 83 -6.47 -9.64 1.58
CA GLN A 83 -7.23 -10.50 2.50
C GLN A 83 -8.00 -9.70 3.56
N TYR A 84 -7.46 -8.55 3.98
CA TYR A 84 -8.07 -7.66 4.98
C TYR A 84 -9.03 -6.65 4.35
N TRP A 85 -9.32 -6.71 3.05
CA TRP A 85 -10.13 -5.70 2.36
C TRP A 85 -11.57 -5.52 2.89
N LYS A 86 -12.14 -6.55 3.52
CA LYS A 86 -13.45 -6.49 4.21
C LYS A 86 -13.36 -6.26 5.71
N ASN A 87 -12.15 -6.21 6.26
CA ASN A 87 -11.92 -6.02 7.69
C ASN A 87 -11.82 -4.52 7.98
N GLU A 88 -12.28 -4.10 9.16
CA GLU A 88 -12.11 -2.72 9.62
C GLU A 88 -10.64 -2.41 9.95
N ASN A 89 -9.85 -3.44 10.25
CA ASN A 89 -8.45 -3.34 10.64
C ASN A 89 -7.49 -3.56 9.47
N THR A 90 -6.30 -2.97 9.54
CA THR A 90 -5.19 -3.27 8.62
C THR A 90 -4.34 -4.44 9.14
N PRO A 91 -3.64 -5.18 8.27
CA PRO A 91 -2.75 -6.25 8.70
C PRO A 91 -1.67 -5.77 9.69
N SER A 92 -1.38 -6.60 10.70
CA SER A 92 -0.29 -6.35 11.65
C SER A 92 1.08 -6.58 11.00
N ASP A 93 2.16 -6.27 11.72
CA ASP A 93 3.52 -6.55 11.28
C ASP A 93 3.77 -8.06 11.18
N GLU A 94 3.30 -8.82 12.16
CA GLU A 94 3.41 -10.28 12.20
C GLU A 94 2.66 -10.95 11.06
N ASP A 95 1.48 -10.43 10.68
CA ASP A 95 0.71 -10.95 9.54
C ASP A 95 1.49 -10.82 8.23
N VAL A 96 2.14 -9.66 8.03
CA VAL A 96 2.97 -9.41 6.84
C VAL A 96 4.21 -10.31 6.85
N ILE A 97 4.92 -10.40 7.98
CA ILE A 97 6.12 -11.23 8.11
C ILE A 97 5.80 -12.70 7.85
N ARG A 98 4.74 -13.23 8.47
CA ARG A 98 4.27 -14.58 8.25
C ARG A 98 3.93 -14.81 6.77
N LYS A 99 3.27 -13.83 6.14
CA LYS A 99 2.97 -13.92 4.71
C LYS A 99 4.21 -13.94 3.81
N ILE A 100 5.25 -13.18 4.16
CA ILE A 100 6.54 -13.19 3.44
C ILE A 100 7.21 -14.57 3.53
N LEU A 101 7.15 -15.21 4.70
CA LEU A 101 7.71 -16.55 4.92
C LEU A 101 6.91 -17.63 4.16
N ASP A 102 5.58 -17.50 4.11
CA ASP A 102 4.71 -18.44 3.39
C ASP A 102 4.85 -18.36 1.86
N CYS A 103 5.31 -17.22 1.34
CA CYS A 103 5.48 -16.98 -0.09
C CYS A 103 6.88 -17.34 -0.61
N ALA A 104 7.83 -17.68 0.27
CA ALA A 104 9.24 -17.95 -0.05
C ALA A 104 9.50 -19.34 -0.62
#